data_AF-A0A943AXK4-F1
#
_entry.id   AF-A0A943AXK4-F1
#
_cell.length_a   1.000
_cell.length_b   1.000
_cell.length_c   1.000
_cell.angle_alpha   90.00
_cell.angle_beta   90.00
_cell.angle_gamma   90.00
#
_symmetry.space_group_name_H-M   'P 1'
#
loop_
_entity.id
_entity.type
_entity.pdbx_description
1 polymer ?
#
loop_
_entity_poly.entity_id
_entity_poly.type
_entity_poly.pdbx_seq_one_letter_code
_entity_poly.pdbx_strand_id
1 'polypeptide(L)'
;MGVSSDMRSSRVRRQAAKKPNKERTVQVRFSDEELAALDAICSEKKMTRSAFLRSCVEKVQGGDVEPTYVVTRNADAERMASEAKSIGVNVNQIARVLNAETKSHPGSLSPGVLGECKTGLEEVRGELSKLTDEVDGLRTDFGKDVFRAMDLLWPDVPEQLEELCDYWYGERGEKILIGGGGS
;
A
#
# COMPACT_ATOMS: atom_id res chain seq x y z
N MET A 1 -0.69 -85.51 23.42
CA MET A 1 0.05 -84.52 22.61
C MET A 1 -0.75 -83.24 22.62
N GLY A 2 -0.32 -82.24 23.39
CA GLY A 2 -1.02 -80.96 23.52
C GLY A 2 -0.26 -79.88 22.78
N VAL A 3 -0.94 -79.13 21.92
CA VAL A 3 -0.43 -77.90 21.31
C VAL A 3 -1.42 -76.77 21.51
N SER A 4 -0.99 -75.90 22.42
CA SER A 4 -1.22 -74.46 22.57
C SER A 4 -1.85 -73.71 21.38
N SER A 5 -2.85 -72.88 21.69
CA SER A 5 -3.13 -71.66 20.95
C SER A 5 -3.79 -70.62 21.84
N ASP A 6 -3.01 -69.99 22.73
CA ASP A 6 -3.41 -68.72 23.34
C ASP A 6 -3.19 -67.59 22.32
N MET A 7 -4.27 -67.19 21.67
CA MET A 7 -4.37 -65.93 20.91
C MET A 7 -4.10 -64.75 21.85
N ARG A 8 -2.93 -64.12 21.70
CA ARG A 8 -2.67 -62.80 22.31
C ARG A 8 -2.31 -61.78 21.23
N SER A 9 -3.29 -60.91 20.98
CA SER A 9 -3.22 -59.68 20.21
C SER A 9 -1.90 -58.92 20.38
N SER A 10 -1.14 -58.76 19.30
CA SER A 10 -0.09 -57.75 19.19
C SER A 10 -0.57 -56.63 18.26
N ARG A 11 -1.10 -55.57 18.89
CA ARG A 11 -1.42 -54.30 18.25
C ARG A 11 -0.11 -53.72 17.71
N VAL A 12 0.13 -53.87 16.41
CA VAL A 12 1.29 -53.30 15.70
C VAL A 12 1.25 -51.79 15.87
N ARG A 13 2.05 -51.29 16.81
CA ARG A 13 2.24 -49.88 17.09
C ARG A 13 3.12 -49.34 15.96
N ARG A 14 2.49 -48.80 14.91
CA ARG A 14 3.21 -47.99 13.91
C ARG A 14 3.83 -46.81 14.64
N GLN A 15 5.13 -46.87 14.89
CA GLN A 15 5.92 -45.72 15.31
C GLN A 15 6.00 -44.76 14.11
N ALA A 16 5.07 -43.81 14.03
CA ALA A 16 5.25 -42.67 13.16
C ALA A 16 6.46 -41.89 13.71
N ALA A 17 7.51 -41.75 12.90
CA ALA A 17 8.67 -40.92 13.22
C ALA A 17 8.20 -39.58 13.80
N LYS A 18 8.75 -39.21 14.96
CA LYS A 18 8.39 -37.97 15.66
C LYS A 18 8.76 -36.80 14.75
N LYS A 19 7.76 -36.25 14.04
CA LYS A 19 7.95 -35.05 13.21
C LYS A 19 8.51 -33.94 14.12
N PRO A 20 9.55 -33.21 13.68
CA PRO A 20 10.05 -32.08 14.46
C PRO A 20 8.88 -31.14 14.76
N ASN A 21 8.71 -30.81 16.04
CA ASN A 21 7.60 -29.96 16.47
C ASN A 21 7.79 -28.57 15.87
N LYS A 22 6.76 -28.04 15.24
CA LYS A 22 6.73 -26.66 14.76
C LYS A 22 6.38 -25.77 15.95
N GLU A 23 7.40 -25.23 16.61
CA GLU A 23 7.25 -24.53 17.90
C GLU A 23 6.70 -23.10 17.77
N ARG A 24 6.84 -22.48 16.59
CA ARG A 24 6.46 -21.08 16.36
C ARG A 24 5.37 -20.98 15.28
N THR A 25 4.36 -20.16 15.56
CA THR A 25 3.25 -19.87 14.64
C THR A 25 3.37 -18.44 14.14
N VAL A 26 3.21 -18.25 12.83
CA VAL A 26 3.13 -16.94 12.18
C VAL A 26 1.73 -16.82 11.59
N GLN A 27 1.04 -15.70 11.86
CA GLN A 27 -0.25 -15.38 11.25
C GLN A 27 -0.05 -14.37 10.13
N VAL A 28 -0.71 -14.60 8.99
CA VAL A 28 -0.67 -13.71 7.81
C VAL A 28 -2.11 -13.44 7.39
N ARG A 29 -2.40 -12.20 7.02
CA ARG A 29 -3.71 -11.79 6.48
C ARG A 29 -3.65 -11.83 4.95
N PHE A 30 -4.71 -12.31 4.35
CA PHE A 30 -4.92 -12.36 2.90
C PHE A 30 -6.26 -11.70 2.60
N SER A 31 -6.35 -10.98 1.50
CA SER A 31 -7.63 -10.67 0.87
C SER A 31 -8.25 -11.93 0.27
N ASP A 32 -9.54 -11.86 -0.10
CA ASP A 32 -10.23 -13.00 -0.72
C ASP A 32 -9.59 -13.39 -2.06
N GLU A 33 -9.12 -12.42 -2.84
CA GLU A 33 -8.45 -12.62 -4.13
C GLU A 33 -7.08 -13.29 -3.94
N GLU A 34 -6.29 -12.83 -2.98
CA GLU A 34 -4.97 -13.41 -2.69
C GLU A 34 -5.10 -14.84 -2.15
N LEU A 35 -6.14 -15.10 -1.35
CA LEU A 35 -6.42 -16.43 -0.83
C LEU A 35 -6.81 -17.40 -1.96
N ALA A 36 -7.63 -16.96 -2.91
CA ALA A 36 -8.02 -17.75 -4.07
C ALA A 36 -6.81 -18.08 -4.98
N ALA A 37 -5.93 -17.11 -5.19
CA ALA A 37 -4.69 -17.32 -5.94
C ALA A 37 -3.77 -18.34 -5.23
N LEU A 38 -3.62 -18.22 -3.91
CA LEU A 38 -2.85 -19.17 -3.11
C LEU A 38 -3.43 -20.60 -3.22
N ASP A 39 -4.75 -20.75 -3.22
CA ASP A 39 -5.43 -22.03 -3.36
C ASP A 39 -5.23 -22.69 -4.72
N ALA A 40 -5.27 -21.91 -5.79
CA ALA A 40 -5.00 -22.41 -7.14
C ALA A 40 -3.58 -23.00 -7.22
N ILE A 41 -2.58 -22.28 -6.71
CA ILE A 41 -1.18 -22.72 -6.70
C ILE A 41 -1.00 -23.97 -5.83
N CYS A 42 -1.64 -24.01 -4.67
CA CYS A 42 -1.57 -25.17 -3.77
C CYS A 42 -2.19 -26.42 -4.39
N SER A 43 -3.30 -26.25 -5.13
CA SER A 43 -3.98 -27.32 -5.85
C SER A 43 -3.12 -27.87 -6.98
N GLU A 44 -2.51 -26.99 -7.77
CA GLU A 44 -1.59 -27.35 -8.85
C GLU A 44 -0.38 -28.14 -8.32
N LYS A 45 0.26 -27.63 -7.25
CA LYS A 45 1.47 -28.23 -6.67
C LYS A 45 1.17 -29.41 -5.74
N LYS A 46 -0.10 -29.76 -5.51
CA LYS A 46 -0.56 -30.81 -4.58
C LYS A 46 0.04 -30.66 -3.18
N MET A 47 0.13 -29.43 -2.70
CA MET A 47 0.69 -29.08 -1.39
C MET A 47 -0.33 -28.32 -0.55
N THR A 48 -0.23 -28.41 0.78
CA THR A 48 -1.03 -27.54 1.65
C THR A 48 -0.48 -26.11 1.61
N ARG A 49 -1.33 -25.10 1.84
CA ARG A 49 -0.93 -23.68 1.96
C ARG A 49 0.30 -23.50 2.85
N SER A 50 0.31 -24.16 4.01
CA SER A 50 1.43 -24.11 4.96
C SER A 50 2.72 -24.78 4.46
N ALA A 51 2.64 -25.78 3.58
CA ALA A 51 3.79 -26.43 2.97
C ALA A 51 4.36 -25.59 1.83
N PHE A 52 3.49 -25.02 1.02
CA PHE A 52 3.89 -24.09 -0.03
C PHE A 52 4.61 -22.86 0.53
N LEU A 53 4.03 -22.17 1.52
CA LEU A 53 4.64 -20.98 2.14
C LEU A 53 6.03 -21.29 2.74
N ARG A 54 6.21 -22.45 3.38
CA ARG A 54 7.52 -22.87 3.90
C ARG A 54 8.53 -23.15 2.78
N SER A 55 8.10 -23.79 1.70
CA SER A 55 8.99 -24.05 0.56
C SER A 55 9.49 -22.75 -0.09
N CYS A 56 8.70 -21.68 -0.07
CA CYS A 56 9.13 -20.36 -0.53
C CYS A 56 10.23 -19.78 0.38
N VAL A 57 10.06 -19.88 1.71
CA VAL A 57 11.07 -19.43 2.67
C VAL A 57 12.38 -20.21 2.53
N GLU A 58 12.31 -21.53 2.33
CA GLU A 58 13.49 -22.38 2.12
C GLU A 58 14.24 -22.01 0.83
N LYS A 59 13.51 -21.71 -0.26
CA LYS A 59 14.11 -21.26 -1.54
C LYS A 59 14.80 -19.90 -1.43
N VAL A 60 14.21 -18.97 -0.69
CA VAL A 60 14.81 -17.66 -0.41
C VAL A 60 16.09 -17.81 0.43
N GLN A 61 16.11 -18.73 1.41
CA GLN A 61 17.31 -19.03 2.19
C GLN A 61 18.40 -19.75 1.38
N GLY A 62 18.00 -20.57 0.41
CA GLY A 62 18.92 -21.31 -0.47
C GLY A 62 19.55 -20.48 -1.58
N GLY A 63 19.17 -19.21 -1.75
CA GLY A 63 19.67 -18.34 -2.82
C GLY A 63 19.08 -18.62 -4.21
N ASP A 64 18.13 -19.55 -4.32
CA ASP A 64 17.45 -19.90 -5.58
C ASP A 64 16.44 -18.84 -6.04
N VAL A 65 16.06 -17.92 -5.15
CA VAL A 65 15.14 -16.82 -5.43
C VAL A 65 15.70 -15.58 -4.76
N GLU A 66 16.10 -14.59 -5.55
CA GLU A 66 16.35 -13.24 -5.05
C GLU A 66 14.97 -12.63 -4.73
N PRO A 67 14.63 -12.40 -3.45
CA PRO A 67 13.32 -11.86 -3.11
C PRO A 67 13.22 -10.44 -3.66
N THR A 68 12.44 -10.26 -4.74
CA THR A 68 12.04 -8.94 -5.20
C THR A 68 11.09 -8.36 -4.16
N TYR A 69 11.65 -7.64 -3.20
CA TYR A 69 10.90 -6.82 -2.28
C TYR A 69 10.33 -5.63 -3.06
N VAL A 70 9.16 -5.80 -3.67
CA VAL A 70 8.36 -4.66 -4.11
C VAL A 70 7.70 -4.08 -2.85
N VAL A 71 8.51 -3.40 -2.04
CA VAL A 71 8.01 -2.54 -0.96
C VAL A 71 7.55 -1.26 -1.64
N THR A 72 6.32 -1.24 -2.14
CA THR A 72 5.64 0.04 -2.41
C THR A 72 5.20 0.63 -1.08
N ARG A 73 6.16 1.03 -0.24
CA ARG A 73 5.91 2.13 0.70
C ARG A 73 5.86 3.37 -0.16
N ASN A 74 4.68 3.64 -0.70
CA ASN A 74 4.44 4.87 -1.41
C ASN A 74 4.30 5.94 -0.32
N ALA A 75 5.44 6.46 0.16
CA ALA A 75 5.51 7.51 1.16
C ALA A 75 4.70 8.75 0.73
N ASP A 76 4.47 8.89 -0.57
CA ASP A 76 3.68 9.98 -1.14
C ASP A 76 2.17 9.68 -1.02
N ALA A 77 1.74 8.43 -1.18
CA ALA A 77 0.37 8.02 -0.86
C ALA A 77 0.05 8.13 0.64
N GLU A 78 1.01 7.79 1.51
CA GLU A 78 0.86 7.95 2.96
C GLU A 78 0.82 9.43 3.39
N ARG A 79 1.60 10.29 2.73
CA ARG A 79 1.56 11.76 2.93
C ARG A 79 0.24 12.36 2.47
N MET A 80 -0.21 12.07 1.24
CA MET A 80 -1.51 12.51 0.73
C MET A 80 -2.67 12.05 1.62
N ALA A 81 -2.64 10.80 2.10
CA ALA A 81 -3.66 10.28 3.01
C ALA A 81 -3.66 11.01 4.37
N SER A 82 -2.49 11.45 4.84
CA SER A 82 -2.34 12.19 6.09
C SER A 82 -2.89 13.61 5.98
N GLU A 83 -2.62 14.31 4.87
CA GLU A 83 -3.16 15.65 4.61
C GLU A 83 -4.67 15.62 4.35
N ALA A 84 -5.18 14.66 3.56
CA ALA A 84 -6.62 14.50 3.38
C ALA A 84 -7.35 14.23 4.70
N LYS A 85 -6.70 13.51 5.63
CA LYS A 85 -7.22 13.25 6.96
C LYS A 85 -7.27 14.51 7.83
N SER A 86 -6.27 15.39 7.78
CA SER A 86 -6.30 16.66 8.54
C SER A 86 -7.43 17.57 8.07
N ILE A 87 -7.61 17.67 6.74
CA ILE A 87 -8.71 18.44 6.13
C ILE A 87 -10.06 17.91 6.64
N GLY A 88 -10.24 16.59 6.63
CA GLY A 88 -11.45 15.95 7.13
C GLY A 88 -11.72 16.23 8.62
N VAL A 89 -10.68 16.28 9.47
CA VAL A 89 -10.81 16.62 10.89
C VAL A 89 -11.30 18.06 11.07
N ASN A 90 -10.68 19.02 10.37
CA ASN A 90 -11.01 20.44 10.49
C ASN A 90 -12.44 20.73 9.99
N VAL A 91 -12.83 20.14 8.85
CA VAL A 91 -14.21 20.24 8.34
C VAL A 91 -15.21 19.66 9.34
N ASN A 92 -14.88 18.54 10.00
CA ASN A 92 -15.75 17.92 10.99
C ASN A 92 -15.86 18.76 12.27
N GLN A 93 -14.81 19.50 12.65
CA GLN A 93 -14.86 20.46 13.75
C GLN A 93 -15.80 21.64 13.42
N ILE A 94 -15.67 22.23 12.23
CA ILE A 94 -16.60 23.28 11.75
C ILE A 94 -18.04 22.76 11.79
N ALA A 95 -18.27 21.55 11.27
CA ALA A 95 -19.60 20.94 11.27
C ALA A 95 -20.15 20.76 12.70
N ARG A 96 -19.31 20.37 13.67
CA ARG A 96 -19.73 20.22 15.07
C ARG A 96 -20.11 21.55 15.71
N VAL A 97 -19.31 22.60 15.50
CA VAL A 97 -19.58 23.94 16.01
C VAL A 97 -20.90 24.47 15.45
N LEU A 98 -21.10 24.37 14.13
CA LEU A 98 -22.35 24.78 13.48
C LEU A 98 -23.56 23.98 13.96
N ASN A 99 -23.42 22.67 14.14
CA ASN A 99 -24.49 21.82 14.64
C ASN A 99 -24.83 22.10 16.11
N ALA A 100 -23.86 22.49 16.94
CA ALA A 100 -24.09 22.88 18.32
C ALA A 100 -24.80 24.24 18.42
N GLU A 101 -24.43 25.18 17.56
CA GLU A 101 -25.05 26.51 17.50
C GLU A 101 -26.48 26.43 16.98
N THR A 102 -26.73 25.62 15.95
CA THR A 102 -28.09 25.41 15.41
C THR A 102 -29.04 24.83 16.47
N LYS A 103 -28.52 24.01 17.39
CA LYS A 103 -29.29 23.45 18.51
C LYS A 103 -29.54 24.46 19.63
N SER A 104 -28.57 25.34 19.89
CA SER A 104 -28.61 26.29 21.01
C SER A 104 -29.31 27.60 20.64
N HIS A 105 -29.18 28.05 19.39
CA HIS A 105 -29.72 29.30 18.84
C HIS A 105 -30.31 29.07 17.43
N PRO A 106 -31.51 28.48 17.34
CA PRO A 106 -32.15 28.21 16.04
C PRO A 106 -32.37 29.52 15.26
N GLY A 107 -31.78 29.62 14.06
CA GLY A 107 -31.97 30.75 13.15
C GLY A 107 -31.06 31.96 13.37
N SER A 108 -30.07 31.89 14.27
CA SER A 108 -29.08 32.94 14.47
C SER A 108 -27.69 32.34 14.71
N LEU A 109 -26.65 32.93 14.11
CA LEU A 109 -25.26 32.58 14.37
C LEU A 109 -24.65 33.65 15.28
N SER A 110 -24.13 33.25 16.44
CA SER A 110 -23.41 34.20 17.28
C SER A 110 -22.10 34.66 16.62
N PRO A 111 -21.66 35.91 16.87
CA PRO A 111 -20.37 36.40 16.38
C PRO A 111 -19.17 35.52 16.78
N GLY A 112 -19.24 34.85 17.94
CA GLY A 112 -18.21 33.92 18.41
C GLY A 112 -18.08 32.68 17.51
N VAL A 113 -19.21 32.02 17.22
CA VAL A 113 -19.26 30.87 16.31
C VAL A 113 -18.83 31.23 14.90
N LEU A 114 -19.21 32.43 14.44
CA LEU A 114 -18.77 32.96 13.14
C LEU A 114 -17.25 33.14 13.09
N GLY A 115 -16.64 33.61 14.19
CA GLY A 115 -15.19 33.70 14.35
C GLY A 115 -14.51 32.34 14.28
N GLU A 116 -15.00 31.35 15.04
CA GLU A 116 -14.47 29.98 15.04
C GLU A 116 -14.56 29.32 13.66
N CYS A 117 -15.69 29.49 12.96
CA CYS A 117 -15.85 28.97 11.60
C CYS A 117 -14.88 29.64 10.61
N LYS A 118 -14.63 30.94 10.76
CA LYS A 118 -13.68 31.66 9.90
C LYS A 118 -12.26 31.15 10.11
N THR A 119 -11.83 30.95 11.37
CA THR A 119 -10.52 30.37 11.68
C THR A 119 -10.39 28.95 11.12
N GLY A 120 -11.38 28.09 11.33
CA GLY A 120 -11.36 26.73 10.76
C GLY A 120 -11.31 26.73 9.23
N LEU A 121 -11.97 27.68 8.57
CA LEU A 121 -11.92 27.81 7.11
C LEU A 121 -10.54 28.28 6.61
N GLU A 122 -9.88 29.17 7.36
CA GLU A 122 -8.51 29.59 7.08
C GLU A 122 -7.51 28.42 7.22
N GLU A 123 -7.69 27.56 8.23
CA GLU A 123 -6.90 26.33 8.42
C GLU A 123 -7.12 25.33 7.28
N VAL A 124 -8.38 25.04 6.93
CA VAL A 124 -8.73 24.17 5.79
C VAL A 124 -8.12 24.69 4.50
N ARG A 125 -8.18 26.00 4.25
CA ARG A 125 -7.56 26.63 3.08
C ARG A 125 -6.04 26.43 3.08
N GLY A 126 -5.39 26.60 4.23
CA GLY A 126 -3.94 26.40 4.37
C GLY A 126 -3.52 24.96 4.08
N GLU A 127 -4.27 23.97 4.58
CA GLU A 127 -4.02 22.56 4.32
C GLU A 127 -4.29 22.18 2.86
N LEU A 128 -5.36 22.69 2.24
CA LEU A 128 -5.62 22.50 0.81
C LEU A 128 -4.50 23.07 -0.07
N SER A 129 -3.90 24.19 0.33
CA SER A 129 -2.74 24.76 -0.38
C SER A 129 -1.55 23.82 -0.32
N LYS A 130 -1.22 23.29 0.86
CA LYS A 130 -0.12 22.32 1.03
C LYS A 130 -0.34 21.06 0.21
N LEU A 131 -1.55 20.51 0.23
CA LEU A 131 -1.89 19.31 -0.52
C LEU A 131 -1.76 19.56 -2.03
N THR A 132 -2.13 20.76 -2.49
CA THR A 132 -1.94 21.15 -3.89
C THR A 132 -0.46 21.18 -4.25
N ASP A 133 0.38 21.77 -3.41
CA ASP A 133 1.84 21.82 -3.62
C ASP A 133 2.48 20.41 -3.62
N GLU A 134 2.04 19.53 -2.71
CA GLU A 134 2.51 18.13 -2.67
C GLU A 134 2.10 17.35 -3.93
N VAL A 135 0.85 17.50 -4.37
CA VAL A 135 0.34 16.84 -5.60
C VAL A 135 1.08 17.35 -6.83
N ASP A 136 1.35 18.65 -6.93
CA ASP A 136 2.13 19.22 -8.03
C ASP A 136 3.59 18.74 -8.02
N GLY A 137 4.19 18.62 -6.83
CA GLY A 137 5.52 18.01 -6.66
C GLY A 137 5.55 16.56 -7.14
N LEU A 138 4.59 15.74 -6.70
CA LEU A 138 4.50 14.33 -7.08
C LEU A 138 4.26 14.16 -8.59
N ARG A 139 3.38 14.96 -9.18
CA ARG A 139 3.15 14.99 -10.63
C ARG A 139 4.44 15.32 -11.38
N THR A 140 5.26 16.22 -10.83
CA THR A 140 6.52 16.63 -11.42
C THR A 140 7.54 15.50 -11.39
N ASP A 141 7.71 14.85 -10.24
CA ASP A 141 8.68 13.77 -10.08
C ASP A 141 8.30 12.53 -10.89
N PHE A 142 7.01 12.16 -10.90
CA PHE A 142 6.51 11.10 -11.77
C PHE A 142 6.78 11.38 -13.24
N GLY A 143 6.50 12.60 -13.70
CA GLY A 143 6.79 13.00 -15.07
C GLY A 143 8.27 12.82 -15.40
N LYS A 144 9.18 13.30 -14.54
CA LYS A 144 10.64 13.17 -14.75
C LYS A 144 11.06 11.72 -14.90
N ASP A 145 10.58 10.84 -14.01
CA ASP A 145 10.94 9.43 -14.03
C ASP A 145 10.44 8.74 -15.30
N VAL A 146 9.20 9.01 -15.71
CA VAL A 146 8.60 8.44 -16.93
C VAL A 146 9.35 8.94 -18.17
N PHE A 147 9.53 10.25 -18.33
CA PHE A 147 10.18 10.80 -19.52
C PHE A 147 11.65 10.40 -19.61
N ARG A 148 12.37 10.32 -18.48
CA ARG A 148 13.73 9.78 -18.44
C ARG A 148 13.78 8.32 -18.88
N ALA A 149 12.82 7.49 -18.44
CA ALA A 149 12.77 6.09 -18.86
C ALA A 149 12.44 5.97 -20.36
N MET A 150 11.53 6.80 -20.87
CA MET A 150 11.17 6.79 -22.28
C MET A 150 12.32 7.24 -23.18
N ASP A 151 13.06 8.27 -22.80
CA ASP A 151 14.27 8.74 -23.50
C ASP A 151 15.33 7.63 -23.61
N LEU A 152 15.51 6.84 -22.52
CA LEU A 152 16.43 5.70 -22.51
C LEU A 152 15.96 4.53 -23.39
N LEU A 153 14.65 4.30 -23.50
CA LEU A 153 14.07 3.16 -24.21
C LEU A 153 13.84 3.45 -25.70
N TRP A 154 13.59 4.71 -26.06
CA TRP A 154 13.24 5.15 -27.40
C TRP A 154 14.02 6.43 -27.81
N PRO A 155 15.34 6.33 -27.96
CA PRO A 155 16.17 7.49 -28.31
C PRO A 155 15.90 8.05 -29.72
N ASP A 156 15.24 7.28 -30.59
CA ASP A 156 15.01 7.64 -32.00
C ASP A 156 13.77 8.51 -32.25
N VAL A 157 12.99 8.83 -31.21
CA VAL A 157 11.73 9.63 -31.31
C VAL A 157 11.69 10.84 -30.37
N PRO A 158 12.71 11.72 -30.39
CA PRO A 158 12.81 12.85 -29.46
C PRO A 158 11.69 13.87 -29.64
N GLU A 159 11.21 14.12 -30.87
CA GLU A 159 10.15 15.10 -31.15
C GLU A 159 8.80 14.69 -30.53
N GLN A 160 8.44 13.40 -30.60
CA GLN A 160 7.20 12.89 -29.98
C GLN A 160 7.29 12.86 -28.45
N LEU A 161 8.49 12.66 -27.90
CA LEU A 161 8.76 12.74 -26.47
C LEU A 161 8.63 14.17 -25.96
N GLU A 162 9.11 15.15 -26.72
CA GLU A 162 9.00 16.57 -26.41
C GLU A 162 7.54 17.05 -26.44
N GLU A 163 6.77 16.68 -27.47
CA GLU A 163 5.32 16.97 -27.55
C GLU A 163 4.57 16.39 -26.34
N LEU A 164 4.92 15.17 -25.92
CA LEU A 164 4.30 14.53 -24.76
C LEU A 164 4.73 15.19 -23.43
N CYS A 165 5.97 15.67 -23.32
CA CYS A 165 6.45 16.45 -22.18
C CYS A 165 5.66 17.76 -22.06
N ASP A 166 5.51 18.49 -23.16
CA ASP A 166 4.76 19.75 -23.19
C ASP A 166 3.29 19.54 -22.85
N TYR A 167 2.69 18.46 -23.34
CA TYR A 167 1.34 18.07 -22.93
C TYR A 167 1.25 17.76 -21.42
N TRP A 168 2.21 17.01 -20.87
CA TRP A 168 2.19 16.60 -19.46
C TRP A 168 2.42 17.76 -18.49
N TYR A 169 3.30 18.71 -18.82
CA TYR A 169 3.64 19.84 -17.95
C TYR A 169 2.89 21.14 -18.27
N GLY A 170 2.23 21.23 -19.44
CA GLY A 170 1.63 22.46 -19.98
C GLY A 170 2.70 23.45 -20.46
N GLU A 171 2.38 24.76 -20.50
CA GLU A 171 3.33 25.86 -20.84
C GLU A 171 4.61 25.93 -19.97
N ARG A 172 4.80 25.00 -19.01
CA ARG A 172 5.99 24.86 -18.16
C ARG A 172 7.02 23.82 -18.66
N GLY A 173 6.77 23.13 -19.79
CA GLY A 173 7.59 22.03 -20.31
C GLY A 173 9.08 22.37 -20.55
N GLU A 174 9.36 23.56 -21.08
CA GLU A 174 10.73 23.98 -21.47
C GLU A 174 11.76 24.01 -20.31
N LYS A 175 11.34 24.13 -19.04
CA LYS A 175 12.28 24.36 -17.92
C LYS A 175 12.74 23.11 -17.19
N ILE A 176 12.07 21.96 -17.35
CA ILE A 176 12.31 20.79 -16.50
C ILE A 176 13.39 19.87 -17.07
N LEU A 177 13.56 19.84 -18.40
CA LEU A 177 14.57 19.00 -19.06
C LEU A 177 15.98 19.64 -19.12
N ILE A 178 16.07 20.97 -18.99
CA ILE A 178 17.34 21.72 -19.12
C ILE A 178 18.05 21.91 -17.76
N GLY A 179 17.38 21.64 -16.63
CA GLY A 179 17.92 21.84 -15.28
C GLY A 179 18.92 20.78 -14.78
N GLY A 180 19.61 20.08 -15.69
CA GLY A 180 20.63 19.09 -15.40
C GLY A 180 22.03 19.55 -15.82
N GLY A 181 22.55 20.61 -15.21
CA GLY A 181 23.94 21.00 -15.43
C GLY A 181 24.29 22.38 -14.88
N GLY A 182 25.07 22.42 -13.79
CA GLY A 182 25.77 23.63 -13.36
C GLY A 182 25.99 23.76 -11.85
N SER A 183 27.15 23.26 -11.43
CA SER A 183 27.97 23.58 -10.23
C SER A 183 27.34 23.70 -8.85
#